data_AF-A0A3M0KXD6-F1
#
_entry.id   AF-A0A3M0KXD6-F1
#
_cell.length_a   1.000
_cell.length_b   1.000
_cell.length_c   1.000
_cell.angle_alpha   90.00
_cell.angle_beta   90.00
_cell.angle_gamma   90.00
#
_symmetry.space_group_name_H-M   'P 1'
#
loop_
_entity.id
_entity.type
_entity.pdbx_description
1 polymer ?
#
loop_
_entity_poly.entity_id
_entity_poly.type
_entity_poly.pdbx_seq_one_letter_code
_entity_poly.pdbx_strand_id
1 'polypeptide(L)'
;MHFGHRLPLKGYFKDPKGLRWAFGIAAVVTEGIRQLNTLPGLFKNPSAAGLLKVQEQRVPIATSIVHRRQYRTTRDAVIPIHKMIQELESQGVVSKTHSPFNSPIWPVRKSEGEWRLTVDYRALNEVTPPLSAAVPDTLELQYELESKAAKWYATIDIANAFFSIPLAAECRPQFAFTWRGVQYTWNRLPQGWTHSPTICHGLIQTALEKGEAPEHLQYIDDIIVWGNTAAEVFEKGKEIIQILLEASFAIKKSKVKGPAHEIQFLGVKWQDGQRQIPTDVINKITAMFPPTNKKETQAFLGAIGFWRIHIPEHSQIVSPLYLDTCKRFISPVAGAATSLCPDQAGDRSCNGPWPSEDGTRGEYALLSSREQWSVLEPLAEGAWGDSRLVTRILESKLQKV
;
A
#
# COMPACT_ATOMS: atom_id res chain seq x y z
N MET A 1 -8.68 -18.24 -16.14
CA MET A 1 -8.27 -16.83 -15.86
C MET A 1 -8.07 -16.70 -14.37
N HIS A 2 -6.83 -16.81 -13.89
CA HIS A 2 -6.51 -16.65 -12.47
C HIS A 2 -6.55 -15.16 -12.11
N PHE A 3 -7.54 -14.76 -11.30
CA PHE A 3 -7.54 -13.47 -10.61
C PHE A 3 -6.57 -13.56 -9.43
N GLY A 4 -5.29 -13.32 -9.69
CA GLY A 4 -4.33 -13.05 -8.63
C GLY A 4 -4.64 -11.68 -8.03
N HIS A 5 -5.09 -11.65 -6.77
CA HIS A 5 -5.21 -10.43 -5.98
C HIS A 5 -3.83 -9.81 -5.80
N ARG A 6 -3.43 -8.95 -6.74
CA ARG A 6 -2.28 -8.05 -6.60
C ARG A 6 -2.79 -6.76 -5.94
N LEU A 7 -2.75 -6.71 -4.61
CA LEU A 7 -2.87 -5.45 -3.89
C LEU A 7 -1.71 -4.53 -4.34
N PRO A 8 -1.98 -3.30 -4.78
CA PRO A 8 -0.92 -2.41 -5.22
C PRO A 8 -0.05 -1.96 -4.04
N LEU A 9 1.27 -1.97 -4.25
CA LEU A 9 2.38 -1.52 -3.39
C LEU A 9 2.34 -0.03 -2.92
N LYS A 10 1.16 0.58 -2.98
CA LYS A 10 0.71 1.87 -2.42
C LYS A 10 -0.73 2.00 -2.93
N GLY A 11 -1.70 2.05 -2.03
CA GLY A 11 -3.13 2.04 -2.37
C GLY A 11 -3.51 3.22 -3.25
N TYR A 12 -3.59 3.00 -4.57
CA TYR A 12 -4.13 3.96 -5.53
C TYR A 12 -5.43 3.41 -6.08
N PHE A 13 -6.55 3.98 -5.63
CA PHE A 13 -7.82 3.87 -6.33
C PHE A 13 -7.86 4.88 -7.48
N LYS A 14 -8.65 4.63 -8.53
CA LYS A 14 -8.85 5.56 -9.66
C LYS A 14 -10.36 5.75 -9.85
N ASP A 15 -10.83 6.97 -9.68
CA ASP A 15 -12.26 7.25 -9.82
C ASP A 15 -12.70 7.28 -11.31
N PRO A 16 -14.01 7.33 -11.61
CA PRO A 16 -14.52 7.43 -12.98
C PRO A 16 -14.03 8.66 -13.76
N LYS A 17 -13.54 9.71 -13.07
CA LYS A 17 -12.97 10.94 -13.63
C LYS A 17 -11.44 10.87 -13.81
N GLY A 18 -10.80 9.76 -13.42
CA GLY A 18 -9.37 9.52 -13.58
C GLY A 18 -8.47 10.09 -12.49
N LEU A 19 -9.02 10.57 -11.37
CA LEU A 19 -8.26 11.07 -10.21
C LEU A 19 -7.58 9.91 -9.47
N ARG A 20 -6.29 10.08 -9.17
CA ARG A 20 -5.49 9.14 -8.36
C ARG A 20 -5.55 9.56 -6.90
N TRP A 21 -5.85 8.61 -6.03
CA TRP A 21 -6.04 8.85 -4.60
C TRP A 21 -4.70 8.73 -3.87
N ALA A 22 -4.27 9.80 -3.20
CA ALA A 22 -3.16 9.78 -2.26
C ALA A 22 -3.73 10.08 -0.86
N PHE A 23 -3.36 9.27 0.13
CA PHE A 23 -3.78 9.41 1.52
C PHE A 23 -2.58 9.84 2.33
N GLY A 24 -2.61 11.07 2.83
CA GLY A 24 -1.55 11.61 3.66
C GLY A 24 -2.18 12.34 4.84
N ILE A 25 -2.13 11.72 6.01
CA ILE A 25 -2.24 12.43 7.29
C ILE A 25 -0.83 12.68 7.80
N ALA A 26 -0.51 13.96 8.02
CA ALA A 26 0.66 14.34 8.81
C ALA A 26 0.39 13.95 10.26
N ALA A 27 1.36 13.32 10.93
CA ALA A 27 1.21 13.02 12.36
C ALA A 27 0.78 14.28 13.11
N VAL A 28 -0.22 14.17 13.97
CA VAL A 28 -0.63 15.29 14.82
C VAL A 28 0.50 15.50 15.82
N VAL A 29 1.28 16.56 15.61
CA VAL A 29 2.39 16.92 16.49
C VAL A 29 1.80 17.40 17.81
N THR A 30 2.01 16.64 18.87
CA THR A 30 1.69 17.06 20.24
C THR A 30 2.74 18.06 20.71
N GLU A 31 2.28 19.25 21.11
CA GLU A 31 3.15 20.30 21.65
C GLU A 31 3.87 19.82 22.92
N GLY A 32 5.14 20.22 23.08
CA GLY A 32 5.96 19.88 24.24
C GLY A 32 6.67 18.52 24.20
N ILE A 33 6.48 17.72 23.14
CA ILE A 33 7.11 16.40 23.00
C ILE A 33 8.31 16.44 22.05
N ARG A 34 9.42 15.85 22.48
CA ARG A 34 10.63 15.72 21.65
C ARG A 34 10.34 14.84 20.43
N GLN A 35 10.47 15.42 19.24
CA GLN A 35 10.16 14.73 17.98
C GLN A 35 11.41 14.04 17.40
N LEU A 36 11.24 12.83 16.85
CA LEU A 36 12.34 12.07 16.23
C LEU A 36 12.94 12.79 15.03
N ASN A 37 12.15 13.60 14.32
CA ASN A 37 12.63 14.39 13.19
C ASN A 37 13.65 15.48 13.59
N THR A 38 13.88 15.71 14.89
CA THR A 38 14.91 16.64 15.38
C THR A 38 16.29 16.00 15.55
N LEU A 39 16.41 14.68 15.38
CA LEU A 39 17.67 13.96 15.56
C LEU A 39 18.75 14.43 14.54
N PRO A 40 20.03 14.48 14.98
CA PRO A 40 21.15 14.75 14.08
C PRO A 40 21.34 13.61 13.08
N GLY A 41 22.02 13.88 11.95
CA GLY A 41 22.28 12.89 10.90
C GLY A 41 21.13 12.68 9.89
N LEU A 42 19.94 13.21 10.16
CA LEU A 42 18.83 13.18 9.22
C LEU A 42 19.03 14.13 8.03
N PHE A 43 18.78 13.64 6.82
CA PHE A 43 18.95 14.42 5.59
C PHE A 43 17.82 15.44 5.40
N LYS A 44 18.21 16.65 4.96
CA LYS A 44 17.29 17.70 4.51
C LYS A 44 17.02 17.64 3.00
N ASN A 45 17.93 17.09 2.20
CA ASN A 45 17.81 17.06 0.74
C ASN A 45 16.86 15.93 0.28
N PRO A 46 15.80 16.23 -0.50
CA PRO A 46 14.87 15.23 -1.03
C PRO A 46 15.47 14.30 -2.10
N SER A 47 16.64 14.59 -2.66
CA SER A 47 17.28 13.75 -3.68
C SER A 47 18.42 12.88 -3.14
N ALA A 48 18.78 12.99 -1.85
CA ALA A 48 19.83 12.16 -1.27
C ALA A 48 19.43 10.67 -1.32
N ALA A 49 20.36 9.83 -1.76
CA ALA A 49 20.31 8.38 -1.64
C ALA A 49 21.52 7.94 -0.80
N GLY A 50 21.32 6.99 0.10
CA GLY A 50 22.42 6.39 0.85
C GLY A 50 23.26 5.50 -0.06
N LEU A 51 24.33 4.94 0.48
CA LEU A 51 25.03 3.82 -0.14
C LEU A 51 25.35 2.81 0.94
N LEU A 52 24.62 1.70 0.92
CA LEU A 52 24.82 0.64 1.89
C LEU A 52 26.20 0.03 1.74
N LYS A 53 26.87 -0.17 2.88
CA LYS A 53 28.14 -0.88 2.98
C LYS A 53 27.89 -2.39 3.01
N VAL A 54 27.24 -2.91 1.97
CA VAL A 54 26.90 -4.33 1.80
C VAL A 54 27.50 -4.85 0.52
N GLN A 55 27.61 -6.18 0.41
CA GLN A 55 27.99 -6.82 -0.84
C GLN A 55 27.00 -6.43 -1.95
N GLU A 56 27.52 -6.24 -3.18
CA GLU A 56 26.65 -5.98 -4.33
C GLU A 56 25.61 -7.10 -4.48
N GLN A 57 24.35 -6.71 -4.64
CA GLN A 57 23.25 -7.66 -4.70
C GLN A 57 23.22 -8.34 -6.07
N ARG A 58 23.35 -9.66 -6.05
CA ARG A 58 23.09 -10.53 -7.20
C ARG A 58 21.60 -10.84 -7.24
N VAL A 59 20.98 -10.59 -8.38
CA VAL A 59 19.55 -10.77 -8.59
C VAL A 59 19.27 -11.82 -9.66
N PRO A 60 18.07 -12.45 -9.66
CA PRO A 60 17.67 -13.32 -10.75
C PRO A 60 17.83 -12.63 -12.11
N ILE A 61 18.46 -13.34 -13.03
CA ILE A 61 18.63 -12.89 -14.41
C ILE A 61 17.39 -13.30 -15.20
N ALA A 62 16.85 -12.36 -15.97
CA ALA A 62 15.73 -12.60 -16.87
C ALA A 62 16.01 -13.76 -17.83
N THR A 63 15.02 -14.65 -18.02
CA THR A 63 15.15 -15.84 -18.88
C THR A 63 15.20 -15.52 -20.36
N SER A 64 14.77 -14.32 -20.76
CA SER A 64 14.81 -13.83 -22.13
C SER A 64 15.03 -12.32 -22.19
N ILE A 65 15.54 -11.85 -23.34
CA ILE A 65 15.82 -10.43 -23.56
C ILE A 65 14.51 -9.68 -23.79
N VAL A 66 14.28 -8.64 -22.98
CA VAL A 66 13.14 -7.73 -23.13
C VAL A 66 13.61 -6.42 -23.72
N HIS A 67 13.16 -6.13 -24.94
CA HIS A 67 13.45 -4.86 -25.62
C HIS A 67 12.15 -4.17 -26.05
N ARG A 68 11.78 -3.12 -25.32
CA ARG A 68 10.59 -2.30 -25.54
C ARG A 68 11.01 -0.87 -25.87
N ARG A 69 10.48 -0.30 -26.95
CA ARG A 69 10.80 1.07 -27.39
C ARG A 69 10.29 2.10 -26.38
N GLN A 70 11.06 3.16 -26.17
CA GLN A 70 10.67 4.30 -25.34
C GLN A 70 9.34 4.92 -25.82
N TYR A 71 8.40 5.10 -24.89
CA TYR A 71 7.15 5.80 -25.15
C TYR A 71 7.37 7.28 -25.44
N ARG A 72 6.43 7.89 -26.17
CA ARG A 72 6.40 9.34 -26.36
C ARG A 72 6.20 10.02 -25.01
N THR A 73 7.14 10.87 -24.64
CA THR A 73 7.07 11.65 -23.40
C THR A 73 6.29 12.94 -23.61
N THR A 74 5.48 13.31 -22.62
CA THR A 74 4.75 14.59 -22.59
C THR A 74 5.73 15.75 -22.44
N ARG A 75 5.43 16.90 -23.07
CA ARG A 75 6.35 18.07 -23.08
C ARG A 75 6.72 18.53 -21.67
N ASP A 76 5.75 18.59 -20.77
CA ASP A 76 5.92 19.07 -19.40
C ASP A 76 6.82 18.16 -18.55
N ALA A 77 6.91 16.87 -18.90
CA ALA A 77 7.75 15.92 -18.19
C ALA A 77 9.21 15.95 -18.65
N VAL A 78 9.51 16.50 -19.83
CA VAL A 78 10.85 16.39 -20.44
C VAL A 78 11.93 17.06 -19.59
N ILE A 79 11.74 18.32 -19.23
CA ILE A 79 12.76 19.08 -18.47
C ILE A 79 12.95 18.49 -17.06
N PRO A 80 11.89 18.25 -16.26
CA PRO A 80 12.04 17.69 -14.92
C PRO A 80 12.71 16.31 -14.94
N ILE A 81 12.27 15.41 -15.82
CA ILE A 81 12.83 14.05 -15.89
C ILE A 81 14.28 14.06 -16.36
N HIS A 82 14.63 14.93 -17.31
CA HIS A 82 16.00 15.04 -17.75
C HIS A 82 16.93 15.48 -16.61
N LYS A 83 16.52 16.49 -15.82
CA LYS A 83 17.27 16.92 -14.63
C LYS A 83 17.40 15.80 -13.60
N MET A 84 16.33 15.05 -13.34
CA MET A 84 16.37 13.90 -12.42
C MET A 84 17.35 12.82 -12.88
N ILE A 85 17.37 12.48 -14.17
CA ILE A 85 18.32 11.48 -14.70
C ILE A 85 19.77 11.98 -14.57
N GLN A 86 20.04 13.25 -14.85
CA GLN A 86 21.37 13.85 -14.66
C GLN A 86 21.80 13.82 -13.18
N GLU A 87 20.88 14.11 -12.26
CA GLU A 87 21.15 14.03 -10.83
C GLU A 87 21.48 12.59 -10.41
N LEU A 88 20.67 11.61 -10.84
CA LEU A 88 20.92 10.19 -10.57
C LEU A 88 22.26 9.72 -11.18
N GLU A 89 22.63 10.21 -12.36
CA GLU A 89 23.91 9.92 -12.99
C GLU A 89 25.07 10.51 -12.18
N SER A 90 24.96 11.77 -11.73
CA SER A 90 25.98 12.43 -10.91
C SER A 90 26.18 11.77 -9.55
N GLN A 91 25.14 11.14 -9.00
CA GLN A 91 25.18 10.37 -7.76
C GLN A 91 25.67 8.92 -7.98
N GLY A 92 25.92 8.51 -9.24
CA GLY A 92 26.31 7.15 -9.59
C GLY A 92 25.19 6.11 -9.47
N VAL A 93 23.93 6.53 -9.24
CA VAL A 93 22.77 5.64 -9.15
C VAL A 93 22.45 5.00 -10.50
N VAL A 94 22.65 5.75 -11.59
CA VAL A 94 22.57 5.26 -12.97
C VAL A 94 23.86 5.56 -13.71
N SER A 95 24.11 4.82 -14.79
CA SER A 95 25.20 5.09 -15.72
C SER A 95 24.77 4.80 -17.15
N LYS A 96 25.42 5.46 -18.10
CA LYS A 96 25.25 5.15 -19.53
C LYS A 96 25.67 3.70 -19.80
N THR A 97 24.99 3.06 -20.75
CA THR A 97 25.23 1.65 -21.09
C THR A 97 24.92 1.37 -22.55
N HIS A 98 25.28 0.16 -23.00
CA HIS A 98 24.82 -0.43 -24.24
C HIS A 98 24.40 -1.88 -23.96
N SER A 99 23.11 -2.07 -23.73
CA SER A 99 22.48 -3.34 -23.35
C SER A 99 21.49 -3.79 -24.42
N PRO A 100 21.39 -5.11 -24.68
CA PRO A 100 20.33 -5.64 -25.55
C PRO A 100 18.93 -5.51 -24.94
N PHE A 101 18.82 -5.27 -23.62
CA PHE A 101 17.56 -5.01 -22.95
C PHE A 101 17.17 -3.54 -23.06
N ASN A 102 15.87 -3.26 -23.05
CA ASN A 102 15.37 -1.91 -22.87
C ASN A 102 13.95 -1.92 -22.31
N SER A 103 13.71 -1.17 -21.24
CA SER A 103 12.38 -0.89 -20.70
C SER A 103 12.07 0.61 -20.81
N PRO A 104 10.86 0.99 -21.23
CA PRO A 104 10.52 2.39 -21.44
C PRO A 104 10.27 3.08 -20.10
N ILE A 105 10.67 4.34 -20.01
CA ILE A 105 10.30 5.19 -18.90
C ILE A 105 8.86 5.69 -19.05
N TRP A 106 8.19 5.86 -17.92
CA TRP A 106 6.83 6.38 -17.80
C TRP A 106 6.79 7.47 -16.72
N PRO A 107 7.02 8.75 -17.05
CA PRO A 107 6.94 9.82 -16.07
C PRO A 107 5.55 9.92 -15.44
N VAL A 108 5.49 9.97 -14.11
CA VAL A 108 4.24 10.10 -13.36
C VAL A 108 4.24 11.40 -12.57
N ARG A 109 3.16 12.18 -12.67
CA ARG A 109 2.95 13.38 -11.86
C ARG A 109 2.38 13.00 -10.48
N LYS A 110 2.98 13.49 -9.40
CA LYS A 110 2.47 13.40 -8.03
C LYS A 110 1.30 14.38 -7.83
N SER A 111 0.52 14.18 -6.78
CA SER A 111 -0.55 15.09 -6.34
C SER A 111 -0.04 16.50 -6.05
N GLU A 112 1.18 16.61 -5.52
CA GLU A 112 1.88 17.87 -5.22
C GLU A 112 2.46 18.56 -6.47
N GLY A 113 2.23 18.00 -7.67
CA GLY A 113 2.66 18.56 -8.95
C GLY A 113 4.06 18.15 -9.40
N GLU A 114 4.88 17.55 -8.53
CA GLU A 114 6.20 17.03 -8.85
C GLU A 114 6.18 15.84 -9.82
N TRP A 115 7.25 15.63 -10.56
CA TRP A 115 7.42 14.46 -11.44
C TRP A 115 8.20 13.33 -10.75
N ARG A 116 7.84 12.09 -11.07
CA ARG A 116 8.56 10.88 -10.69
C ARG A 116 9.00 10.13 -11.93
N LEU A 117 10.29 9.81 -11.99
CA LEU A 117 10.81 8.84 -12.95
C LEU A 117 10.32 7.44 -12.54
N THR A 118 9.53 6.81 -13.40
CA THR A 118 9.20 5.38 -13.27
C THR A 118 9.61 4.67 -14.54
N VAL A 119 10.04 3.41 -14.41
CA VAL A 119 10.39 2.55 -15.54
C VAL A 119 9.40 1.42 -15.59
N ASP A 120 8.86 1.13 -16.78
CA ASP A 120 7.87 0.08 -16.96
C ASP A 120 8.54 -1.28 -17.11
N TYR A 121 8.79 -1.92 -15.96
CA TYR A 121 9.36 -3.25 -15.89
C TYR A 121 8.33 -4.39 -16.03
N ARG A 122 7.08 -4.14 -16.45
CA ARG A 122 6.06 -5.21 -16.55
C ARG A 122 6.52 -6.38 -17.40
N ALA A 123 7.04 -6.10 -18.60
CA ALA A 123 7.56 -7.13 -19.49
C ALA A 123 8.81 -7.83 -18.93
N LEU A 124 9.69 -7.10 -18.22
CA LEU A 124 10.85 -7.69 -17.55
C LEU A 124 10.43 -8.61 -16.40
N ASN A 125 9.43 -8.21 -15.62
CA ASN A 125 8.91 -8.95 -14.47
C ASN A 125 8.29 -10.29 -14.91
N GLU A 126 7.67 -10.36 -16.08
CA GLU A 126 7.09 -11.60 -16.64
C GLU A 126 8.13 -12.69 -16.93
N VAL A 127 9.36 -12.27 -17.27
CA VAL A 127 10.46 -13.18 -17.64
C VAL A 127 11.53 -13.28 -16.54
N THR A 128 11.32 -12.62 -15.41
CA THR A 128 12.22 -12.70 -14.25
C THR A 128 11.86 -13.95 -13.45
N PRO A 129 12.81 -14.87 -13.18
CA PRO A 129 12.56 -16.00 -12.31
C PRO A 129 12.02 -15.56 -10.94
N PRO A 130 11.06 -16.29 -10.34
CA PRO A 130 10.52 -15.93 -9.04
C PRO A 130 11.61 -16.00 -7.96
N LEU A 131 11.55 -15.06 -7.03
CA LEU A 131 12.32 -15.05 -5.79
C LEU A 131 11.32 -15.20 -4.64
N SER A 132 11.66 -15.99 -3.62
CA SER A 132 10.79 -16.16 -2.45
C SER A 132 10.54 -14.81 -1.79
N ALA A 133 9.27 -14.46 -1.57
CA ALA A 133 8.90 -13.23 -0.89
C ALA A 133 9.08 -13.40 0.61
N ALA A 134 9.92 -12.56 1.22
CA ALA A 134 10.09 -12.46 2.66
C ALA A 134 9.26 -11.32 3.29
N VAL A 135 8.45 -10.63 2.49
CA VAL A 135 7.66 -9.47 2.96
C VAL A 135 6.38 -9.98 3.63
N PRO A 136 6.11 -9.63 4.90
CA PRO A 136 4.89 -10.03 5.60
C PRO A 136 3.62 -9.52 4.91
N ASP A 137 2.51 -10.21 5.15
CA ASP A 137 1.22 -9.73 4.68
C ASP A 137 0.79 -8.47 5.44
N THR A 138 0.24 -7.50 4.71
CA THR A 138 -0.15 -6.21 5.29
C THR A 138 -1.25 -6.33 6.34
N LEU A 139 -2.17 -7.29 6.19
CA LEU A 139 -3.26 -7.50 7.12
C LEU A 139 -2.75 -8.16 8.40
N GLU A 140 -1.81 -9.10 8.30
CA GLU A 140 -1.12 -9.69 9.45
C GLU A 140 -0.39 -8.63 10.28
N LEU A 141 0.41 -7.76 9.64
CA LEU A 141 1.09 -6.65 10.32
C LEU A 141 0.10 -5.70 11.01
N GLN A 142 -1.05 -5.46 10.38
CA GLN A 142 -2.10 -4.66 11.00
C GLN A 142 -2.69 -5.35 12.24
N TYR A 143 -3.04 -6.64 12.16
CA TYR A 143 -3.55 -7.35 13.34
C TYR A 143 -2.52 -7.41 14.47
N GLU A 144 -1.24 -7.62 14.14
CA GLU A 144 -0.18 -7.59 15.13
C GLU A 144 -0.09 -6.23 15.83
N LEU A 145 -0.10 -5.14 15.07
CA LEU A 145 -0.04 -3.79 15.64
C LEU A 145 -1.26 -3.46 16.53
N GLU A 146 -2.45 -3.89 16.12
CA GLU A 146 -3.69 -3.74 16.90
C GLU A 146 -3.60 -4.52 18.22
N SER A 147 -3.02 -5.72 18.20
CA SER A 147 -2.84 -6.54 19.41
C SER A 147 -1.95 -5.89 20.47
N LYS A 148 -1.10 -4.93 20.08
CA LYS A 148 -0.23 -4.19 21.02
C LYS A 148 -0.99 -3.16 21.85
N ALA A 149 -2.18 -2.76 21.43
CA ALA A 149 -3.04 -1.78 22.11
C ALA A 149 -2.30 -0.50 22.58
N ALA A 150 -1.34 -0.03 21.76
CA ALA A 150 -0.44 1.04 22.14
C ALA A 150 -1.09 2.43 22.08
N LYS A 151 -0.58 3.37 22.87
CA LYS A 151 -1.08 4.76 22.92
C LYS A 151 -0.25 5.73 22.11
N TRP A 152 1.03 5.42 21.91
CA TRP A 152 2.00 6.25 21.22
C TRP A 152 2.66 5.48 20.10
N TYR A 153 2.92 6.18 19.01
CA TYR A 153 3.52 5.61 17.81
C TYR A 153 4.55 6.55 17.21
N ALA A 154 5.52 5.99 16.51
CA ALA A 154 6.38 6.73 15.59
C ALA A 154 6.62 5.91 14.33
N THR A 155 6.74 6.60 13.19
CA THR A 155 7.02 5.97 11.90
C THR A 155 8.27 6.55 11.26
N ILE A 156 9.01 5.67 10.59
CA ILE A 156 10.25 5.96 9.89
C ILE A 156 10.11 5.41 8.47
N ASP A 157 10.04 6.29 7.48
CA ASP A 157 10.08 5.94 6.05
C ASP A 157 11.51 6.18 5.53
N ILE A 158 12.16 5.10 5.08
CA ILE A 158 13.52 5.14 4.55
C ILE A 158 13.47 5.63 3.10
N ALA A 159 13.75 6.92 2.94
CA ALA A 159 13.66 7.55 1.64
C ALA A 159 14.64 6.96 0.63
N ASN A 160 14.16 6.66 -0.58
CA ASN A 160 14.98 6.10 -1.66
C ASN A 160 15.74 4.82 -1.24
N ALA A 161 15.19 4.02 -0.32
CA ALA A 161 15.84 2.80 0.20
C ALA A 161 16.43 1.91 -0.90
N PHE A 162 15.66 1.69 -1.98
CA PHE A 162 16.13 0.91 -3.15
C PHE A 162 17.43 1.45 -3.76
N PHE A 163 17.55 2.77 -3.91
CA PHE A 163 18.76 3.39 -4.49
C PHE A 163 19.97 3.34 -3.55
N SER A 164 19.77 2.97 -2.29
CA SER A 164 20.87 2.73 -1.36
C SER A 164 21.55 1.38 -1.56
N ILE A 165 20.89 0.44 -2.26
CA ILE A 165 21.34 -0.94 -2.40
C ILE A 165 22.16 -1.10 -3.68
N PRO A 166 23.47 -1.45 -3.60
CA PRO A 166 24.30 -1.67 -4.77
C PRO A 166 23.91 -2.93 -5.53
N LEU A 167 23.89 -2.85 -6.86
CA LEU A 167 23.54 -3.97 -7.75
C LEU A 167 24.81 -4.54 -8.41
N ALA A 168 24.94 -5.86 -8.44
CA ALA A 168 26.07 -6.54 -9.07
C ALA A 168 26.18 -6.20 -10.56
N ALA A 169 27.40 -5.95 -11.05
CA ALA A 169 27.66 -5.48 -12.42
C ALA A 169 27.04 -6.39 -13.49
N GLU A 170 27.10 -7.70 -13.29
CA GLU A 170 26.53 -8.72 -14.17
C GLU A 170 25.02 -8.63 -14.32
N CYS A 171 24.31 -8.11 -13.32
CA CYS A 171 22.85 -7.99 -13.32
C CYS A 171 22.35 -6.68 -13.96
N ARG A 172 23.19 -5.65 -14.05
CA ARG A 172 22.79 -4.31 -14.49
C ARG A 172 22.20 -4.27 -15.92
N PRO A 173 22.69 -5.02 -16.93
CA PRO A 173 22.18 -4.89 -18.29
C PRO A 173 20.66 -5.06 -18.44
N GLN A 174 20.02 -5.95 -17.66
CA GLN A 174 18.59 -6.23 -17.80
C GLN A 174 17.67 -5.07 -17.41
N PHE A 175 18.21 -4.11 -16.64
CA PHE A 175 17.46 -2.96 -16.14
C PHE A 175 17.58 -1.72 -17.02
N ALA A 176 18.17 -1.85 -18.20
CA ALA A 176 18.41 -0.73 -19.09
C ALA A 176 17.13 -0.01 -19.54
N PHE A 177 17.22 1.30 -19.69
CA PHE A 177 16.16 2.17 -20.20
C PHE A 177 16.75 3.26 -21.10
N THR A 178 15.93 3.83 -21.98
CA THR A 178 16.38 4.84 -22.95
C THR A 178 15.75 6.19 -22.66
N TRP A 179 16.58 7.25 -22.63
CA TRP A 179 16.14 8.62 -22.52
C TRP A 179 16.84 9.51 -23.55
N ARG A 180 16.04 10.19 -24.39
CA ARG A 180 16.53 11.12 -25.44
C ARG A 180 17.66 10.55 -26.32
N GLY A 181 17.54 9.28 -26.70
CA GLY A 181 18.51 8.60 -27.56
C GLY A 181 19.75 8.07 -26.85
N VAL A 182 19.86 8.25 -25.53
CA VAL A 182 20.93 7.67 -24.71
C VAL A 182 20.35 6.56 -23.85
N GLN A 183 21.02 5.42 -23.81
CA GLN A 183 20.63 4.29 -22.96
C GLN A 183 21.39 4.36 -21.62
N TYR A 184 20.66 4.13 -20.55
CA TYR A 184 21.15 4.11 -19.17
C TYR A 184 20.79 2.77 -18.54
N THR A 185 21.52 2.40 -17.48
CA THR A 185 21.11 1.34 -16.57
C THR A 185 21.37 1.74 -15.12
N TRP A 186 20.79 0.99 -14.19
CA TRP A 186 20.91 1.21 -12.76
C TRP A 186 22.15 0.48 -12.20
N ASN A 187 22.94 1.21 -11.40
CA ASN A 187 24.01 0.66 -10.55
C ASN A 187 23.50 0.30 -9.15
N ARG A 188 22.24 0.63 -8.88
CA ARG A 188 21.53 0.41 -7.63
C ARG A 188 20.22 -0.33 -7.92
N LEU A 189 19.57 -0.85 -6.90
CA LEU A 189 18.32 -1.58 -7.08
C LEU A 189 17.23 -0.66 -7.67
N PRO A 190 16.61 -1.01 -8.80
CA PRO A 190 15.68 -0.13 -9.48
C PRO A 190 14.28 -0.13 -8.85
N GLN A 191 13.55 0.96 -8.99
CA GLN A 191 12.13 1.01 -8.59
C GLN A 191 11.24 0.39 -9.67
N GLY A 192 10.23 -0.39 -9.25
CA GLY A 192 9.21 -0.99 -10.12
C GLY A 192 9.54 -2.40 -10.62
N TRP A 193 10.76 -2.90 -10.37
CA TRP A 193 11.09 -4.31 -10.58
C TRP A 193 10.56 -5.18 -9.43
N THR A 194 10.03 -6.35 -9.77
CA THR A 194 9.15 -7.14 -8.88
C THR A 194 9.81 -7.60 -7.57
N HIS A 195 11.10 -7.88 -7.55
CA HIS A 195 11.80 -8.39 -6.35
C HIS A 195 12.55 -7.31 -5.58
N SER A 196 12.52 -6.06 -6.04
CA SER A 196 13.16 -4.95 -5.33
C SER A 196 12.65 -4.78 -3.90
N PRO A 197 11.32 -4.86 -3.64
CA PRO A 197 10.76 -4.84 -2.30
C PRO A 197 11.33 -5.92 -1.39
N THR A 198 11.38 -7.17 -1.87
CA THR A 198 11.86 -8.32 -1.10
C THR A 198 13.31 -8.16 -0.66
N ILE A 199 14.20 -7.79 -1.60
CA ILE A 199 15.63 -7.60 -1.30
C ILE A 199 15.81 -6.42 -0.33
N CYS A 200 15.09 -5.32 -0.55
CA CYS A 200 15.16 -4.16 0.32
C CYS A 200 14.69 -4.48 1.74
N HIS A 201 13.56 -5.20 1.86
CA HIS A 201 13.01 -5.62 3.14
C HIS A 201 14.01 -6.47 3.92
N GLY A 202 14.56 -7.52 3.30
CA GLY A 202 15.52 -8.41 3.94
C GLY A 202 16.82 -7.72 4.36
N LEU A 203 17.33 -6.76 3.58
CA LEU A 203 18.53 -6.00 3.96
C LEU A 203 18.29 -5.05 5.14
N ILE A 204 17.13 -4.39 5.18
CA ILE A 204 16.74 -3.55 6.32
C ILE A 204 16.55 -4.44 7.56
N GLN A 205 15.83 -5.56 7.44
CA GLN A 205 15.64 -6.51 8.52
C GLN A 205 16.98 -7.01 9.08
N THR A 206 17.90 -7.42 8.20
CA THR A 206 19.25 -7.85 8.59
C THR A 206 20.01 -6.76 9.34
N ALA A 207 19.87 -5.49 8.93
CA ALA A 207 20.52 -4.37 9.61
C ALA A 207 19.93 -4.14 11.01
N LEU A 208 18.60 -4.22 11.14
CA LEU A 208 17.88 -4.07 12.41
C LEU A 208 18.20 -5.22 13.37
N GLU A 209 18.23 -6.45 12.89
CA GLU A 209 18.60 -7.63 13.70
C GLU A 209 20.04 -7.55 14.21
N LYS A 210 21.00 -7.17 13.35
CA LYS A 210 22.41 -6.98 13.75
C LYS A 210 22.61 -5.85 14.75
N GLY A 211 21.77 -4.82 14.67
CA GLY A 211 21.78 -3.69 15.60
C GLY A 211 20.98 -3.95 16.87
N GLU A 212 20.45 -5.16 17.08
CA GLU A 212 19.60 -5.52 18.20
C GLU A 212 18.42 -4.54 18.37
N ALA A 213 17.80 -4.18 17.24
CA ALA A 213 16.75 -3.18 17.21
C ALA A 213 15.61 -3.53 18.19
N PRO A 214 15.06 -2.54 18.90
CA PRO A 214 13.93 -2.75 19.80
C PRO A 214 12.70 -3.24 19.01
N GLU A 215 11.68 -3.70 19.74
CA GLU A 215 10.43 -4.19 19.15
C GLU A 215 9.84 -3.17 18.15
N HIS A 216 9.61 -3.64 16.92
CA HIS A 216 9.14 -2.83 15.80
C HIS A 216 8.39 -3.69 14.79
N LEU A 217 7.67 -3.03 13.88
CA LEU A 217 7.10 -3.66 12.69
C LEU A 217 7.66 -2.99 11.45
N GLN A 218 7.99 -3.80 10.45
CA GLN A 218 8.58 -3.35 9.21
C GLN A 218 7.75 -3.84 8.02
N TYR A 219 7.50 -2.93 7.08
CA TYR A 219 7.00 -3.27 5.76
C TYR A 219 7.86 -2.58 4.70
N ILE A 220 8.72 -3.36 4.05
CA ILE A 220 9.70 -2.87 3.07
C ILE A 220 10.55 -1.73 3.67
N ASP A 221 10.28 -0.47 3.28
CA ASP A 221 10.96 0.76 3.68
C ASP A 221 10.24 1.55 4.80
N ASP A 222 9.03 1.15 5.17
CA ASP A 222 8.23 1.75 6.24
C ASP A 222 8.41 0.96 7.56
N ILE A 223 8.84 1.64 8.62
CA ILE A 223 9.01 1.08 9.96
C ILE A 223 8.07 1.81 10.93
N ILE A 224 7.45 1.07 11.84
CA ILE A 224 6.68 1.63 12.95
C ILE A 224 7.18 1.07 14.28
N VAL A 225 7.22 1.95 15.28
CA VAL A 225 7.44 1.62 16.69
C VAL A 225 6.28 2.15 17.52
N TRP A 226 6.05 1.50 18.66
CA TRP A 226 4.94 1.81 19.55
C TRP A 226 5.35 1.70 21.03
N GLY A 227 4.49 2.25 21.89
CA GLY A 227 4.68 2.23 23.34
C GLY A 227 3.52 2.88 24.10
N ASN A 228 3.65 2.86 25.42
CA ASN A 228 2.65 3.44 26.33
C ASN A 228 2.95 4.90 26.69
N THR A 229 4.19 5.35 26.48
CA THR A 229 4.61 6.73 26.71
C THR A 229 5.36 7.29 25.51
N ALA A 230 5.30 8.60 25.32
CA ALA A 230 6.04 9.28 24.25
C ALA A 230 7.56 9.09 24.39
N ALA A 231 8.08 9.08 25.62
CA ALA A 231 9.52 8.93 25.89
C ALA A 231 10.04 7.55 25.47
N GLU A 232 9.30 6.49 25.78
CA GLU A 232 9.62 5.13 25.35
C GLU A 232 9.70 5.02 23.82
N VAL A 233 8.68 5.53 23.13
CA VAL A 233 8.63 5.53 21.66
C VAL A 233 9.75 6.36 21.04
N PHE A 234 10.11 7.48 21.68
CA PHE A 234 11.23 8.30 21.24
C PHE A 234 12.56 7.56 21.33
N GLU A 235 12.86 6.89 22.45
CA GLU A 235 14.12 6.15 22.58
C GLU A 235 14.16 4.95 21.63
N LYS A 236 13.08 4.17 21.51
CA LYS A 236 12.99 3.08 20.52
C LYS A 236 13.23 3.57 19.09
N GLY A 237 12.56 4.65 18.68
CA GLY A 237 12.71 5.22 17.35
C GLY A 237 14.11 5.78 17.10
N LYS A 238 14.75 6.36 18.13
CA LYS A 238 16.11 6.88 18.07
C LYS A 238 17.13 5.76 17.88
N GLU A 239 17.00 4.65 18.59
CA GLU A 239 17.85 3.46 18.41
C GLU A 239 17.75 2.90 16.99
N ILE A 240 16.53 2.73 16.48
CA ILE A 240 16.32 2.28 15.09
C ILE A 240 16.96 3.23 14.08
N ILE A 241 16.76 4.55 14.23
CA ILE A 241 17.39 5.55 13.34
C ILE A 241 18.91 5.43 13.39
N GLN A 242 19.50 5.25 14.57
CA GLN A 242 20.94 5.11 14.73
C GLN A 242 21.48 3.88 14.00
N ILE A 243 20.84 2.71 14.17
CA ILE A 243 21.22 1.47 13.48
C ILE A 243 21.18 1.65 11.96
N LEU A 244 20.11 2.27 11.45
CA LEU A 244 19.94 2.51 10.01
C LEU A 244 20.98 3.51 9.46
N LEU A 245 21.32 4.55 10.22
CA LEU A 245 22.36 5.52 9.83
C LEU A 245 23.75 4.86 9.80
N GLU A 246 24.06 3.98 10.76
CA GLU A 246 25.30 3.21 10.79
C GLU A 246 25.41 2.26 9.60
N ALA A 247 24.30 1.63 9.22
CA ALA A 247 24.18 0.84 7.99
C ALA A 247 24.28 1.70 6.69
N SER A 248 24.35 3.03 6.81
CA SER A 248 24.46 4.00 5.71
C SER A 248 23.18 4.17 4.88
N PHE A 249 22.00 3.93 5.48
CA PHE A 249 20.72 4.34 4.90
C PHE A 249 20.54 5.86 5.00
N ALA A 250 19.93 6.45 3.98
CA ALA A 250 19.54 7.86 4.01
C ALA A 250 18.13 8.02 4.58
N ILE A 251 18.03 8.58 5.78
CA ILE A 251 16.74 8.87 6.42
C ILE A 251 16.45 10.37 6.28
N LYS A 252 15.27 10.69 5.75
CA LYS A 252 14.84 12.09 5.58
C LYS A 252 14.07 12.57 6.79
N LYS A 253 14.36 13.80 7.21
CA LYS A 253 13.65 14.45 8.32
C LYS A 253 12.13 14.49 8.12
N SER A 254 11.66 14.77 6.90
CA SER A 254 10.22 14.84 6.58
C SER A 254 9.50 13.49 6.57
N LYS A 255 10.27 12.40 6.59
CA LYS A 255 9.80 11.01 6.53
C LYS A 255 9.82 10.30 7.87
N VAL A 256 10.32 10.98 8.90
CA VAL A 256 10.28 10.54 10.29
C VAL A 256 9.18 11.31 10.99
N LYS A 257 8.26 10.58 11.64
CA LYS A 257 7.10 11.14 12.33
C LYS A 257 6.99 10.58 13.74
N GLY A 258 6.52 11.41 14.65
CA GLY A 258 6.26 11.03 16.04
C GLY A 258 7.46 11.22 16.99
N PRO A 259 7.28 10.88 18.27
CA PRO A 259 6.11 10.20 18.85
C PRO A 259 4.81 10.99 18.74
N ALA A 260 3.70 10.30 18.43
CA ALA A 260 2.37 10.87 18.31
C ALA A 260 1.29 9.84 18.74
N HIS A 261 0.13 10.33 19.18
CA HIS A 261 -1.04 9.50 19.46
C HIS A 261 -1.73 9.00 18.19
N GLU A 262 -1.58 9.75 17.10
CA GLU A 262 -2.17 9.45 15.80
C GLU A 262 -1.08 9.33 14.74
N ILE A 263 -1.09 8.21 14.00
CA ILE A 263 -0.18 8.00 12.89
C ILE A 263 -0.87 7.28 11.73
N GLN A 264 -0.31 7.40 10.53
CA GLN A 264 -0.73 6.60 9.38
C GLN A 264 0.35 5.57 9.06
N PHE A 265 -0.03 4.30 8.95
CA PHE A 265 0.86 3.18 8.62
C PHE A 265 0.09 2.15 7.79
N LEU A 266 0.70 1.65 6.71
CA LEU A 266 0.08 0.73 5.74
C LEU A 266 -1.26 1.21 5.17
N GLY A 267 -1.42 2.53 5.01
CA GLY A 267 -2.64 3.13 4.48
C GLY A 267 -3.77 3.29 5.48
N VAL A 268 -3.63 2.81 6.72
CA VAL A 268 -4.64 2.91 7.80
C VAL A 268 -4.21 3.94 8.83
N LYS A 269 -5.18 4.63 9.46
CA LYS A 269 -4.94 5.52 10.59
C LYS A 269 -4.93 4.69 11.89
N TRP A 270 -3.96 4.94 12.74
CA TRP A 270 -3.77 4.29 14.02
C TRP A 270 -3.93 5.32 15.14
N GLN A 271 -4.81 5.03 16.09
CA GLN A 271 -5.07 5.88 17.25
C GLN A 271 -5.62 5.02 18.39
N ASP A 272 -5.07 5.21 19.60
CA ASP A 272 -5.53 4.54 20.83
C ASP A 272 -5.64 3.01 20.69
N GLY A 273 -4.67 2.37 20.04
CA GLY A 273 -4.64 0.93 19.83
C GLY A 273 -5.56 0.43 18.72
N GLN A 274 -6.32 1.30 18.06
CA GLN A 274 -7.33 0.92 17.07
C GLN A 274 -7.02 1.40 15.66
N ARG A 275 -7.53 0.63 14.68
CA ARG A 275 -7.53 0.99 13.27
C ARG A 275 -8.72 1.86 12.91
N GLN A 276 -8.44 2.97 12.23
CA GLN A 276 -9.45 3.90 11.74
C GLN A 276 -9.29 4.16 10.24
N ILE A 277 -10.41 4.46 9.59
CA ILE A 277 -10.41 4.98 8.23
C ILE A 277 -9.94 6.44 8.30
N PRO A 278 -8.91 6.84 7.52
CA PRO A 278 -8.46 8.22 7.47
C PRO A 278 -9.61 9.19 7.15
N THR A 279 -9.67 10.33 7.85
CA THR A 279 -10.76 11.30 7.70
C THR A 279 -10.88 11.84 6.28
N ASP A 280 -9.78 11.96 5.54
CA ASP A 280 -9.79 12.41 4.15
C ASP A 280 -10.48 11.39 3.22
N VAL A 281 -10.33 10.09 3.50
CA VAL A 281 -11.07 9.01 2.84
C VAL A 281 -12.56 9.16 3.14
N ILE A 282 -12.93 9.32 4.42
CA ILE A 282 -14.33 9.48 4.85
C ILE A 282 -14.97 10.67 4.13
N ASN A 283 -14.29 11.82 4.13
CA ASN A 283 -14.77 13.03 3.47
C ASN A 283 -14.94 12.84 1.96
N LYS A 284 -13.99 12.16 1.29
CA LYS A 284 -14.10 11.86 -0.14
C LYS A 284 -15.25 10.90 -0.43
N ILE A 285 -15.42 9.84 0.36
CA ILE A 285 -16.55 8.91 0.25
C ILE A 285 -17.86 9.67 0.45
N THR A 286 -17.90 10.57 1.43
CA THR A 286 -19.06 11.44 1.72
C THR A 286 -19.35 12.43 0.60
N ALA A 287 -18.35 12.88 -0.14
CA ALA A 287 -18.51 13.79 -1.28
C ALA A 287 -18.86 13.08 -2.60
N MET A 288 -18.68 11.75 -2.71
CA MET A 288 -19.03 11.03 -3.95
C MET A 288 -20.53 11.09 -4.25
N PHE A 289 -20.88 11.36 -5.51
CA PHE A 289 -22.27 11.25 -5.96
C PHE A 289 -22.72 9.78 -5.99
N PRO A 290 -24.02 9.50 -5.77
CA PRO A 290 -24.58 8.17 -5.97
C PRO A 290 -24.23 7.64 -7.38
N PRO A 291 -23.70 6.41 -7.52
CA PRO A 291 -23.42 5.84 -8.83
C PRO A 291 -24.70 5.71 -9.65
N THR A 292 -24.66 6.18 -10.90
CA THR A 292 -25.84 6.21 -11.79
C THR A 292 -25.82 5.09 -12.83
N ASN A 293 -24.69 4.39 -12.96
CA ASN A 293 -24.51 3.33 -13.94
C ASN A 293 -23.59 2.25 -13.41
N LYS A 294 -23.67 1.06 -14.02
CA LYS A 294 -22.89 -0.13 -13.64
C LYS A 294 -21.39 0.12 -13.48
N LYS A 295 -20.79 0.93 -14.34
CA LYS A 295 -19.35 1.22 -14.29
C LYS A 295 -19.00 2.07 -13.06
N GLU A 296 -19.85 3.06 -12.76
CA GLU A 296 -19.75 3.85 -11.54
C GLU A 296 -20.00 3.01 -10.29
N THR A 297 -20.98 2.10 -10.30
CA THR A 297 -21.26 1.20 -9.18
C THR A 297 -20.08 0.26 -8.92
N GLN A 298 -19.49 -0.33 -9.96
CA GLN A 298 -18.29 -1.16 -9.82
C GLN A 298 -17.09 -0.37 -9.30
N ALA A 299 -16.91 0.87 -9.76
CA ALA A 299 -15.88 1.75 -9.23
C ALA A 299 -16.13 2.05 -7.75
N PHE A 300 -17.36 2.41 -7.37
CA PHE A 300 -17.74 2.69 -5.99
C PHE A 300 -17.51 1.48 -5.07
N LEU A 301 -17.97 0.29 -5.47
CA LEU A 301 -17.75 -0.97 -4.76
C LEU A 301 -16.24 -1.28 -4.60
N GLY A 302 -15.45 -1.04 -5.64
CA GLY A 302 -13.99 -1.19 -5.57
C GLY A 302 -13.33 -0.20 -4.59
N ALA A 303 -13.85 1.03 -4.48
CA ALA A 303 -13.33 2.04 -3.58
C ALA A 303 -13.60 1.71 -2.11
N ILE A 304 -14.81 1.26 -1.78
CA ILE A 304 -15.21 0.89 -0.42
C ILE A 304 -14.69 -0.51 -0.03
N GLY A 305 -14.50 -1.40 -1.00
CA GLY A 305 -14.08 -2.78 -0.75
C GLY A 305 -12.68 -2.92 -0.14
N PHE A 306 -11.83 -1.90 -0.28
CA PHE A 306 -10.56 -1.81 0.46
C PHE A 306 -10.79 -1.63 1.96
N TRP A 307 -11.84 -0.89 2.34
CA TRP A 307 -12.16 -0.57 3.73
C TRP A 307 -13.15 -1.55 4.37
N ARG A 308 -13.51 -2.64 3.68
CA ARG A 308 -14.52 -3.62 4.14
C ARG A 308 -14.27 -4.14 5.54
N ILE A 309 -13.01 -4.29 5.94
CA ILE A 309 -12.62 -4.81 7.26
C ILE A 309 -12.93 -3.82 8.40
N HIS A 310 -13.13 -2.53 8.07
CA HIS A 310 -13.46 -1.48 9.03
C HIS A 310 -14.97 -1.18 9.08
N ILE A 311 -15.76 -1.83 8.22
CA ILE A 311 -17.20 -1.59 8.08
C ILE A 311 -17.91 -2.86 8.58
N PRO A 312 -18.52 -2.82 9.78
CA PRO A 312 -19.35 -3.91 10.27
C PRO A 312 -20.44 -4.24 9.25
N GLU A 313 -20.70 -5.54 9.04
CA GLU A 313 -21.75 -6.04 8.14
C GLU A 313 -21.62 -5.53 6.69
N HIS A 314 -20.40 -5.16 6.26
CA HIS A 314 -20.13 -4.63 4.92
C HIS A 314 -20.84 -5.43 3.81
N SER A 315 -20.75 -6.77 3.85
CA SER A 315 -21.35 -7.65 2.84
C SER A 315 -22.87 -7.48 2.72
N GLN A 316 -23.58 -7.29 3.83
CA GLN A 316 -25.02 -7.07 3.85
C GLN A 316 -25.35 -5.69 3.29
N ILE A 317 -24.60 -4.68 3.73
CA ILE A 317 -24.74 -3.28 3.34
C ILE A 317 -24.60 -3.10 1.81
N VAL A 318 -23.59 -3.72 1.20
CA VAL A 318 -23.29 -3.54 -0.23
C VAL A 318 -24.02 -4.52 -1.15
N SER A 319 -24.66 -5.55 -0.60
CA SER A 319 -25.36 -6.61 -1.35
C SER A 319 -26.30 -6.08 -2.45
N PRO A 320 -27.14 -5.05 -2.21
CA PRO A 320 -28.03 -4.50 -3.24
C PRO A 320 -27.26 -3.97 -4.48
N LEU A 321 -26.11 -3.34 -4.27
CA LEU A 321 -25.29 -2.81 -5.37
C LEU A 321 -24.62 -3.91 -6.20
N TYR A 322 -24.32 -5.06 -5.59
CA TYR A 322 -23.79 -6.20 -6.33
C TYR A 322 -24.82 -6.79 -7.28
N LEU A 323 -26.11 -6.77 -6.92
CA LEU A 323 -27.20 -7.22 -7.79
C LEU A 323 -27.31 -6.36 -9.07
N ASP A 324 -27.11 -5.04 -8.96
CA ASP A 324 -27.14 -4.11 -10.09
C ASP A 324 -25.90 -4.19 -11.01
N THR A 325 -24.80 -4.74 -10.50
CA THR A 325 -23.57 -4.95 -11.30
C THR A 325 -23.49 -6.32 -11.95
N CYS A 326 -24.32 -7.28 -11.54
CA CYS A 326 -24.39 -8.58 -12.19
C CYS A 326 -25.08 -8.48 -13.57
N LYS A 327 -24.58 -9.21 -14.57
CA LYS A 327 -25.40 -9.43 -15.79
C LYS A 327 -26.50 -10.40 -15.40
N ARG A 328 -27.77 -10.15 -15.77
CA ARG A 328 -28.81 -11.19 -15.73
C ARG A 328 -28.32 -12.36 -16.59
N PHE A 329 -27.92 -13.45 -15.95
CA PHE A 329 -27.65 -14.71 -16.63
C PHE A 329 -29.00 -15.39 -16.81
N ILE A 330 -29.52 -15.40 -18.04
CA ILE A 330 -30.66 -16.27 -18.38
C ILE A 330 -30.03 -17.61 -18.77
N SER A 331 -30.09 -18.59 -17.86
CA SER A 331 -29.78 -19.99 -18.20
C SER A 331 -30.84 -20.49 -19.19
N PRO A 332 -30.47 -21.16 -20.31
CA PRO A 332 -31.44 -21.72 -21.25
C PRO A 332 -32.17 -22.97 -20.73
N VAL A 333 -31.90 -23.43 -19.51
CA VAL A 333 -32.51 -24.67 -19.00
C VAL A 333 -33.38 -24.36 -17.79
N ALA A 334 -34.69 -24.44 -18.04
CA ALA A 334 -35.82 -24.52 -17.11
C ALA A 334 -35.92 -23.45 -15.99
N GLY A 335 -36.71 -22.40 -16.28
CA GLY A 335 -37.81 -21.99 -15.39
C GLY A 335 -37.53 -21.38 -14.01
N ALA A 336 -36.30 -21.05 -13.65
CA ALA A 336 -36.01 -20.29 -12.43
C ALA A 336 -34.98 -19.18 -12.69
N ALA A 337 -35.35 -17.93 -12.39
CA ALA A 337 -34.43 -16.80 -12.42
C ALA A 337 -33.52 -16.86 -11.19
N THR A 338 -32.38 -17.55 -11.30
CA THR A 338 -31.36 -17.55 -10.24
C THR A 338 -30.31 -16.47 -10.55
N SER A 339 -30.26 -15.42 -9.74
CA SER A 339 -29.14 -14.47 -9.74
C SER A 339 -27.92 -15.13 -9.10
N LEU A 340 -27.03 -15.71 -9.92
CA LEU A 340 -25.75 -16.24 -9.47
C LEU A 340 -24.75 -15.08 -9.32
N CYS A 341 -24.44 -14.74 -8.08
CA CYS A 341 -23.34 -13.83 -7.72
C CYS A 341 -21.99 -14.52 -7.98
N PRO A 342 -20.97 -13.83 -8.53
CA PRO A 342 -19.64 -14.40 -8.73
C PRO A 342 -18.93 -14.83 -7.42
N ASP A 343 -19.34 -14.29 -6.27
CA ASP A 343 -18.70 -14.57 -4.97
C ASP A 343 -19.26 -15.81 -4.25
N GLN A 344 -20.38 -16.39 -4.69
CA GLN A 344 -20.89 -17.64 -4.07
C GLN A 344 -20.14 -18.90 -4.51
N ALA A 345 -19.25 -18.81 -5.49
CA ALA A 345 -18.44 -19.94 -5.96
C ALA A 345 -16.97 -19.89 -5.51
N GLY A 346 -16.56 -18.85 -4.76
CA GLY A 346 -15.15 -18.57 -4.48
C GLY A 346 -14.68 -18.76 -3.05
N ASP A 347 -15.57 -18.72 -2.04
CA ASP A 347 -15.12 -18.66 -0.64
C ASP A 347 -15.81 -19.73 0.23
N ARG A 348 -15.35 -20.97 0.09
CA ARG A 348 -15.56 -22.04 1.08
C ARG A 348 -14.36 -22.14 2.04
N SER A 349 -13.70 -21.01 2.35
CA SER A 349 -12.56 -21.00 3.28
C SER A 349 -12.84 -20.31 4.63
N CYS A 350 -14.02 -19.71 4.81
CA CYS A 350 -14.40 -19.12 6.10
C CYS A 350 -15.58 -19.88 6.71
N ASN A 351 -15.35 -21.15 7.04
CA ASN A 351 -16.21 -21.88 7.96
C ASN A 351 -15.36 -22.60 9.00
N GLY A 352 -15.43 -22.11 10.25
CA GLY A 352 -15.28 -22.90 11.46
C GLY A 352 -14.47 -22.22 12.58
N PRO A 353 -14.76 -22.49 13.88
CA PRO A 353 -15.95 -23.14 14.45
C PRO A 353 -16.56 -22.38 15.64
N TRP A 354 -17.88 -22.44 15.81
CA TRP A 354 -18.49 -22.40 17.14
C TRP A 354 -19.53 -23.52 17.24
N PRO A 355 -19.49 -24.37 18.29
CA PRO A 355 -20.34 -25.54 18.41
C PRO A 355 -21.66 -25.17 19.08
N SER A 356 -22.76 -25.64 18.50
CA SER A 356 -24.00 -25.85 19.25
C SER A 356 -24.67 -27.11 18.71
N GLU A 357 -24.73 -28.12 19.57
CA GLU A 357 -25.51 -29.34 19.41
C GLU A 357 -26.98 -28.94 19.21
N ASP A 358 -27.52 -29.20 18.01
CA ASP A 358 -28.85 -29.77 17.81
C ASP A 358 -29.12 -29.88 16.31
N GLY A 359 -29.29 -31.12 15.85
CA GLY A 359 -29.53 -31.45 14.46
C GLY A 359 -30.92 -31.03 14.01
N THR A 360 -31.03 -29.85 13.40
CA THR A 360 -32.15 -29.54 12.49
C THR A 360 -31.65 -28.74 11.29
N ARG A 361 -31.84 -29.32 10.09
CA ARG A 361 -31.70 -28.60 8.81
C ARG A 361 -32.83 -27.57 8.73
N GLY A 362 -32.53 -26.31 9.03
CA GLY A 362 -33.41 -25.18 8.76
C GLY A 362 -33.03 -24.50 7.46
N GLU A 363 -33.95 -24.47 6.49
CA GLU A 363 -33.89 -23.58 5.33
C GLU A 363 -33.97 -22.13 5.80
N TYR A 364 -32.91 -21.34 5.61
CA TYR A 364 -32.98 -19.90 5.80
C TYR A 364 -33.50 -19.25 4.51
N ALA A 365 -34.81 -19.05 4.44
CA ALA A 365 -35.43 -18.13 3.50
C ALA A 365 -35.10 -16.68 3.93
N LEU A 366 -34.43 -15.93 3.07
CA LEU A 366 -34.24 -14.49 3.23
C LEU A 366 -35.59 -13.77 3.06
N LEU A 367 -36.26 -13.52 4.18
CA LEU A 367 -37.46 -12.69 4.23
C LEU A 367 -37.08 -11.22 4.06
N SER A 368 -37.57 -10.61 2.98
CA SER A 368 -37.52 -9.17 2.76
C SER A 368 -38.74 -8.54 3.42
N SER A 369 -38.58 -7.83 4.54
CA SER A 369 -39.53 -6.80 4.95
C SER A 369 -38.86 -5.76 5.85
N ARG A 370 -39.39 -4.54 5.77
CA ARG A 370 -38.87 -3.28 6.29
C ARG A 370 -39.05 -3.09 7.80
N GLU A 371 -39.51 -4.12 8.53
CA GLU A 371 -40.07 -3.97 9.89
C GLU A 371 -39.17 -4.48 11.03
N GLN A 372 -37.94 -4.93 10.77
CA GLN A 372 -37.02 -5.37 11.83
C GLN A 372 -35.86 -4.40 12.13
N TRP A 373 -35.86 -3.21 11.54
CA TRP A 373 -34.82 -2.18 11.79
C TRP A 373 -34.88 -1.54 13.19
N SER A 374 -35.81 -1.93 14.05
CA SER A 374 -36.03 -1.36 15.39
C SER A 374 -35.63 -2.28 16.55
N VAL A 375 -34.98 -3.43 16.32
CA VAL A 375 -34.73 -4.43 17.38
C VAL A 375 -33.24 -4.66 17.73
N LEU A 376 -32.28 -3.97 17.10
CA LEU A 376 -30.84 -4.24 17.35
C LEU A 376 -30.06 -3.07 17.95
N GLU A 377 -30.72 -2.25 18.78
CA GLU A 377 -30.10 -1.10 19.44
C GLU A 377 -29.19 -1.36 20.68
N PRO A 378 -29.14 -2.52 21.38
CA PRO A 378 -28.37 -2.57 22.63
C PRO A 378 -27.17 -3.55 22.74
N LEU A 379 -26.36 -3.82 21.69
CA LEU A 379 -25.17 -4.72 21.85
C LEU A 379 -23.82 -4.24 21.29
N ALA A 380 -23.67 -2.95 20.96
CA ALA A 380 -22.40 -2.44 20.41
C ALA A 380 -21.83 -1.21 21.13
N GLU A 381 -22.24 -0.93 22.37
CA GLU A 381 -21.65 0.16 23.16
C GLU A 381 -20.31 -0.28 23.75
N GLY A 382 -19.20 0.09 23.10
CA GLY A 382 -17.90 0.08 23.77
C GLY A 382 -16.66 -0.08 22.90
N ALA A 383 -16.75 -0.70 21.71
CA ALA A 383 -15.54 -1.13 21.00
C ALA A 383 -15.20 -0.36 19.71
N TRP A 384 -16.11 0.47 19.20
CA TRP A 384 -15.97 1.03 17.85
C TRP A 384 -16.31 2.52 17.81
N GLY A 385 -15.32 3.35 18.13
CA GLY A 385 -15.36 4.79 17.83
C GLY A 385 -15.30 5.03 16.32
N ASP A 386 -16.16 5.92 15.82
CA ASP A 386 -16.26 6.41 14.43
C ASP A 386 -16.69 5.45 13.31
N SER A 387 -16.68 4.12 13.48
CA SER A 387 -17.21 3.18 12.48
C SER A 387 -18.72 3.36 12.23
N ARG A 388 -19.49 3.72 13.28
CA ARG A 388 -20.92 4.03 13.19
C ARG A 388 -21.21 5.22 12.27
N LEU A 389 -20.31 6.20 12.18
CA LEU A 389 -20.48 7.36 11.31
C LEU A 389 -20.30 6.95 9.85
N VAL A 390 -19.27 6.14 9.55
CA VAL A 390 -19.04 5.62 8.20
C VAL A 390 -20.15 4.66 7.77
N THR A 391 -20.60 3.78 8.67
CA THR A 391 -21.75 2.91 8.42
C THR A 391 -23.01 3.74 8.14
N ARG A 392 -23.34 4.75 8.96
CA ARG A 392 -24.50 5.64 8.72
C ARG A 392 -24.38 6.46 7.43
N ILE A 393 -23.17 6.92 7.07
CA ILE A 393 -22.92 7.65 5.82
C ILE A 393 -23.09 6.72 4.61
N LEU A 394 -22.57 5.49 4.70
CA LEU A 394 -22.71 4.49 3.65
C LEU A 394 -24.17 4.07 3.52
N GLU A 395 -24.87 3.77 4.61
CA GLU A 395 -26.30 3.46 4.65
C GLU A 395 -27.16 4.58 4.06
N SER A 396 -26.91 5.84 4.45
CA SER A 396 -27.64 7.01 3.93
C SER A 396 -27.43 7.20 2.42
N LYS A 397 -26.26 6.84 1.89
CA LYS A 397 -25.98 6.90 0.46
C LYS A 397 -26.54 5.72 -0.30
N LEU A 398 -26.49 4.53 0.29
CA LEU A 398 -27.07 3.31 -0.26
C LEU A 398 -28.60 3.36 -0.33
N GLN A 399 -29.25 4.07 0.59
CA GLN A 399 -30.69 4.37 0.51
C GLN A 399 -31.06 5.34 -0.61
N LYS A 400 -30.09 6.10 -1.14
CA LYS A 400 -30.30 7.08 -2.24
C LYS A 400 -29.96 6.52 -3.62
N VAL A 401 -29.20 5.42 -3.68
CA VAL A 401 -29.03 4.59 -4.88
C VAL A 401 -30.25 3.71 -5.00
#